data_AF-G1PPW7-F1
#
_entry.id   AF-G1PPW7-F1
#
_cell.length_a   1.000
_cell.length_b   1.000
_cell.length_c   1.000
_cell.angle_alpha   90.00
_cell.angle_beta   90.00
_cell.angle_gamma   90.00
#
_symmetry.space_group_name_H-M   'P 1'
#
loop_
_entity.id
_entity.type
_entity.pdbx_description
1 polymer ?
#
loop_
_entity_poly.entity_id
_entity_poly.type
_entity_poly.pdbx_seq_one_letter_code
_entity_poly.pdbx_strand_id
1 'polypeptide(L)'
;KYPPVSSERERSCYAAVFQDQYSEFLELQQELRSAQAKLQHLEALLTSLPPPQSQKEAQVAARVWREFEKKRTDPGFLDKQARCRYLKGKLRHLKAQIQKFDSRGDSEGSVYF
;
A
#
# COMPACT_ATOMS: atom_id res chain seq x y z
N LYS A 1 -8.39 -16.65 7.53
CA LYS A 1 -9.33 -15.51 7.31
C LYS A 1 -9.98 -15.19 8.66
N TYR A 2 -10.38 -13.94 8.90
CA TYR A 2 -10.89 -13.47 10.20
C TYR A 2 -12.43 -13.54 10.24
N PRO A 3 -13.05 -14.56 10.87
CA PRO A 3 -14.51 -14.66 11.00
C PRO A 3 -15.12 -13.52 11.86
N PRO A 4 -16.46 -13.47 12.00
CA PRO A 4 -17.11 -12.63 12.99
C PRO A 4 -16.59 -12.89 14.40
N VAL A 5 -16.26 -11.81 15.09
CA VAL A 5 -15.75 -11.85 16.47
C VAL A 5 -16.88 -12.26 17.41
N SER A 6 -16.56 -13.16 18.35
CA SER A 6 -17.52 -13.79 19.27
C SER A 6 -17.23 -13.53 20.75
N SER A 7 -16.06 -12.96 21.08
CA SER A 7 -15.63 -12.70 22.46
C SER A 7 -14.67 -11.50 22.55
N GLU A 8 -14.58 -10.88 23.72
CA GLU A 8 -13.63 -9.79 23.99
C GLU A 8 -12.16 -10.22 23.80
N ARG A 9 -11.84 -11.46 24.16
CA ARG A 9 -10.50 -12.02 23.94
C ARG A 9 -10.17 -12.08 22.45
N GLU A 10 -11.10 -12.60 21.63
CA GLU A 10 -10.93 -12.64 20.18
C GLU A 10 -10.84 -11.21 19.59
N ARG A 11 -11.68 -10.28 20.06
CA ARG A 11 -11.63 -8.86 19.69
C ARG A 11 -10.26 -8.25 19.96
N SER A 12 -9.69 -8.52 21.14
CA SER A 12 -8.36 -8.04 21.54
C SER A 12 -7.26 -8.65 20.67
N CYS A 13 -7.34 -9.94 20.34
CA CYS A 13 -6.42 -10.57 19.39
C CYS A 13 -6.49 -9.91 18.00
N TYR A 14 -7.70 -9.62 17.50
CA TYR A 14 -7.87 -8.97 16.19
C TYR A 14 -7.30 -7.55 16.20
N ALA A 15 -7.49 -6.81 17.30
CA ALA A 15 -6.94 -5.46 17.47
C ALA A 15 -5.41 -5.48 17.50
N ALA A 16 -4.80 -6.43 18.21
CA ALA A 16 -3.34 -6.59 18.23
C ALA A 16 -2.78 -6.88 16.83
N VAL A 17 -3.42 -7.78 16.08
CA VAL A 17 -3.03 -8.08 14.69
C VAL A 17 -3.27 -6.88 13.77
N PHE A 18 -4.35 -6.12 13.98
CA PHE A 18 -4.57 -4.90 13.22
C PHE A 18 -3.44 -3.90 13.45
N GLN A 19 -3.05 -3.67 14.71
CA GLN A 19 -2.03 -2.69 15.07
C GLN A 19 -0.66 -3.02 14.45
N ASP A 20 -0.22 -4.28 14.61
CA ASP A 20 1.03 -4.79 14.04
C ASP A 20 1.06 -4.64 12.50
N GLN A 21 -0.03 -5.03 11.84
CA GLN A 21 -0.10 -5.01 10.38
C GLN A 21 -0.34 -3.60 9.83
N TYR A 22 -0.87 -2.69 10.65
CA TYR A 22 -1.07 -1.29 10.29
C TYR A 22 0.26 -0.54 10.25
N SER A 23 1.19 -0.80 11.18
CA SER A 23 2.55 -0.25 11.09
C SER A 23 3.27 -0.71 9.82
N GLU A 24 3.23 -2.01 9.51
CA GLU A 24 3.80 -2.55 8.27
C GLU A 24 3.19 -1.87 7.03
N PHE A 25 1.86 -1.66 7.04
CA PHE A 25 1.16 -0.99 5.94
C PHE A 25 1.60 0.47 5.76
N LEU A 26 1.78 1.22 6.86
CA LEU A 26 2.20 2.62 6.80
C LEU A 26 3.61 2.76 6.24
N GLU A 27 4.53 1.90 6.68
CA GLU A 27 5.91 1.87 6.17
C GLU A 27 5.94 1.58 4.66
N LEU A 28 5.25 0.52 4.22
CA LEU A 28 5.15 0.18 2.80
C LEU A 28 4.49 1.29 1.98
N GLN A 29 3.45 1.93 2.51
CA GLN A 29 2.79 3.05 1.83
C GLN A 29 3.76 4.23 1.65
N GLN A 30 4.56 4.55 2.66
CA GLN A 30 5.53 5.63 2.61
C GLN A 30 6.66 5.34 1.60
N GLU A 31 7.17 4.10 1.60
CA GLU A 31 8.17 3.66 0.62
C GLU A 31 7.64 3.76 -0.81
N LEU A 32 6.43 3.24 -1.06
CA LEU A 32 5.81 3.26 -2.38
C LEU A 32 5.57 4.70 -2.88
N ARG A 33 5.08 5.59 -2.01
CA ARG A 33 4.92 7.02 -2.35
C ARG A 33 6.24 7.66 -2.71
N SER A 34 7.28 7.41 -1.92
CA SER A 34 8.61 7.97 -2.16
C SER A 34 9.21 7.47 -3.46
N ALA A 35 9.09 6.16 -3.75
CA ALA A 35 9.55 5.58 -5.01
C ALA A 35 8.77 6.12 -6.21
N GLN A 36 7.44 6.23 -6.09
CA GLN A 36 6.59 6.74 -7.16
C GLN A 36 6.85 8.22 -7.46
N ALA A 37 7.09 9.05 -6.44
CA ALA A 37 7.48 10.45 -6.63
C ALA A 37 8.80 10.58 -7.39
N LYS A 38 9.80 9.73 -7.08
CA LYS A 38 11.07 9.70 -7.82
C LYS A 38 10.87 9.29 -9.29
N LEU A 39 10.04 8.29 -9.54
CA LEU A 39 9.73 7.85 -10.91
C LEU A 39 9.01 8.95 -11.70
N GLN A 40 8.03 9.61 -11.11
CA GLN A 40 7.31 10.73 -11.74
C GLN A 40 8.25 11.91 -12.04
N HIS A 41 9.16 12.24 -11.13
CA HIS A 41 10.16 13.27 -11.35
C HIS A 41 11.09 12.92 -12.53
N LEU A 42 11.59 11.68 -12.58
CA LEU A 42 12.42 11.21 -13.69
C LEU A 42 11.67 11.21 -15.01
N GLU A 43 10.41 10.77 -15.03
CA GLU A 43 9.55 10.82 -16.22
C GLU A 43 9.37 12.25 -16.74
N ALA A 44 9.13 13.20 -15.85
CA ALA A 44 9.03 14.62 -16.21
C ALA A 44 10.34 15.16 -16.79
N LEU A 45 11.49 14.81 -16.21
CA LEU A 45 12.79 15.20 -16.75
C LEU A 45 13.00 14.60 -18.15
N LEU A 46 12.78 13.30 -18.33
CA LEU A 46 13.00 12.62 -19.61
C LEU A 46 12.08 13.12 -20.73
N THR A 47 10.84 13.47 -20.39
CA THR A 47 9.88 14.05 -21.36
C THR A 47 10.16 15.51 -21.70
N SER A 48 10.88 16.23 -20.82
CA SER A 48 11.30 17.62 -21.06
C SER A 48 12.58 17.76 -21.87
N LEU A 49 13.30 16.67 -22.15
CA LEU A 49 14.56 16.71 -22.89
C LEU A 49 14.31 17.17 -24.34
N PRO A 50 15.22 17.99 -24.91
CA PRO A 50 15.16 18.34 -26.32
C PRO A 50 15.33 17.10 -27.21
N PRO A 51 14.84 17.12 -28.45
CA PRO A 51 15.09 16.05 -29.41
C PRO A 51 16.60 15.82 -29.59
N PRO A 52 17.06 14.57 -29.71
CA PRO A 52 18.48 14.27 -29.90
C PRO A 52 18.98 14.86 -31.21
N GLN A 53 20.15 15.50 -31.17
CA GLN A 53 20.76 16.14 -32.34
C GLN A 53 21.74 15.22 -33.08
N SER A 54 22.05 14.07 -32.50
CA SER A 54 22.94 13.06 -33.09
C SER A 54 22.47 11.63 -32.81
N GLN A 55 22.95 10.68 -33.63
CA GLN A 55 22.67 9.25 -33.41
C GLN A 55 23.19 8.78 -32.04
N LYS A 56 24.32 9.33 -31.58
CA LYS A 56 24.89 9.00 -30.26
C LYS A 56 23.97 9.46 -29.14
N GLU A 57 23.44 10.68 -29.20
CA GLU A 57 22.46 11.18 -28.24
C GLU A 57 21.18 10.36 -28.25
N ALA A 58 20.67 10.00 -29.44
CA ALA A 58 19.49 9.15 -29.57
C ALA A 58 19.69 7.78 -28.89
N GLN A 59 20.87 7.16 -29.06
CA GLN A 59 21.19 5.89 -28.38
C GLN A 59 21.27 6.03 -26.86
N VAL A 60 21.84 7.14 -26.36
CA VAL A 60 21.89 7.43 -24.92
C VAL A 60 20.47 7.62 -24.37
N ALA A 61 19.65 8.44 -25.01
CA ALA A 61 18.26 8.67 -24.62
C ALA A 61 17.46 7.35 -24.58
N ALA A 62 17.57 6.52 -25.62
CA ALA A 62 16.92 5.22 -25.67
C ALA A 62 17.38 4.27 -24.55
N ARG A 63 18.67 4.30 -24.21
CA ARG A 63 19.21 3.51 -23.09
C ARG A 63 18.64 3.99 -21.76
N VAL A 64 18.59 5.30 -21.52
CA VAL A 64 18.04 5.86 -20.28
C VAL A 64 16.56 5.51 -20.12
N TRP A 65 15.76 5.66 -21.18
CA TRP A 65 14.36 5.23 -21.19
C TRP A 65 14.19 3.75 -20.87
N ARG A 66 15.04 2.88 -21.43
CA ARG A 66 14.99 1.44 -21.13
C ARG A 66 15.27 1.13 -19.66
N GLU A 67 16.26 1.79 -19.06
CA GLU A 67 16.58 1.60 -17.64
C GLU A 67 15.49 2.17 -16.73
N PHE A 68 14.86 3.28 -17.13
CA PHE A 68 13.70 3.83 -16.44
C PHE A 68 12.52 2.84 -16.45
N GLU A 69 12.18 2.27 -17.61
CA GLU A 69 11.11 1.27 -17.71
C GLU A 69 11.39 0.02 -16.88
N LYS A 70 12.63 -0.49 -16.89
CA LYS A 70 13.05 -1.59 -16.00
C LYS A 70 12.79 -1.27 -14.52
N LYS A 71 13.01 -0.02 -14.10
CA LYS A 71 12.73 0.41 -12.73
C LYS A 71 11.24 0.54 -12.43
N ARG A 72 10.42 0.92 -13.41
CA ARG A 72 8.95 0.93 -13.26
C ARG A 72 8.37 -0.47 -13.11
N THR A 73 8.94 -1.44 -13.81
CA THR A 73 8.49 -2.85 -13.81
C THR A 73 9.31 -3.73 -12.88
N ASP A 74 10.06 -3.15 -11.94
CA ASP A 74 10.88 -3.88 -11.00
C ASP A 74 10.01 -4.85 -10.17
N PRO A 75 10.30 -6.17 -10.16
CA PRO A 75 9.48 -7.13 -9.43
C PRO A 75 9.34 -6.82 -7.95
N GLY A 76 10.42 -6.33 -7.30
CA GLY A 76 10.39 -5.95 -5.89
C GLY A 76 9.46 -4.75 -5.63
N PHE A 77 9.41 -3.78 -6.54
CA PHE A 77 8.45 -2.68 -6.46
C PHE A 77 7.00 -3.17 -6.63
N LEU A 78 6.75 -4.04 -7.61
CA LEU A 78 5.43 -4.62 -7.86
C LEU A 78 4.94 -5.49 -6.69
N ASP A 79 5.83 -6.27 -6.09
CA ASP A 79 5.55 -7.10 -4.92
C ASP A 79 5.18 -6.24 -3.71
N LYS A 80 5.93 -5.15 -3.45
CA LYS A 80 5.57 -4.18 -2.40
C LYS A 80 4.21 -3.55 -2.66
N GLN A 81 3.89 -3.21 -3.91
CA GLN A 81 2.59 -2.66 -4.28
C GLN A 81 1.46 -3.68 -4.05
N ALA A 82 1.67 -4.95 -4.42
CA ALA A 82 0.73 -6.04 -4.17
C ALA A 82 0.53 -6.28 -2.66
N ARG A 83 1.62 -6.28 -1.88
CA ARG A 83 1.57 -6.40 -0.41
C ARG A 83 0.78 -5.26 0.22
N CYS A 84 1.01 -4.02 -0.18
CA CYS A 84 0.27 -2.85 0.29
C CYS A 84 -1.24 -2.98 0.01
N ARG A 85 -1.63 -3.40 -1.20
CA ARG A 85 -3.04 -3.66 -1.56
C ARG A 85 -3.66 -4.75 -0.69
N TYR A 86 -2.93 -5.86 -0.49
CA TYR A 86 -3.36 -6.96 0.36
C TYR A 86 -3.59 -6.51 1.81
N LEU A 87 -2.62 -5.83 2.41
CA LEU A 87 -2.71 -5.31 3.77
C LEU A 87 -3.89 -4.35 3.92
N LYS A 88 -4.10 -3.43 2.96
CA LYS A 88 -5.28 -2.54 2.97
C LYS A 88 -6.59 -3.32 3.05
N GLY A 89 -6.72 -4.39 2.26
CA GLY A 89 -7.89 -5.26 2.29
C GLY A 89 -8.06 -6.00 3.62
N LYS A 90 -6.97 -6.61 4.12
CA LYS A 90 -6.92 -7.33 5.40
C LYS A 90 -7.28 -6.42 6.58
N LEU A 91 -6.67 -5.24 6.66
CA LEU A 91 -6.89 -4.24 7.71
C LEU A 91 -8.33 -3.72 7.69
N ARG A 92 -8.87 -3.40 6.51
CA ARG A 92 -10.29 -3.02 6.36
C ARG A 92 -11.21 -4.11 6.91
N HIS A 93 -10.93 -5.37 6.60
CA HIS A 93 -11.73 -6.50 7.06
C HIS A 93 -11.62 -6.70 8.58
N LEU A 94 -10.42 -6.67 9.14
CA LEU A 94 -10.18 -6.73 10.60
C LEU A 94 -10.93 -5.62 11.34
N LYS A 95 -10.80 -4.37 10.87
CA LYS A 95 -11.50 -3.22 11.44
C LYS A 95 -13.02 -3.41 11.41
N ALA A 96 -13.57 -3.91 10.30
CA ALA A 96 -14.99 -4.18 10.18
C ALA A 96 -15.48 -5.26 11.15
N GLN A 97 -14.69 -6.32 11.40
CA GLN A 97 -15.08 -7.35 12.36
C GLN A 97 -15.05 -6.85 13.80
N ILE A 98 -14.03 -6.05 14.15
CA ILE A 98 -13.93 -5.42 15.48
C ILE A 98 -15.11 -4.47 15.69
N GLN A 99 -15.38 -3.56 14.74
CA GLN A 99 -16.48 -2.61 14.84
C GLN A 99 -17.85 -3.27 14.96
N LYS A 100 -18.09 -4.37 14.22
CA LYS A 100 -19.34 -5.13 14.30
C LYS A 100 -19.56 -5.76 15.68
N PHE A 101 -18.50 -6.18 16.35
CA PHE A 101 -18.58 -6.71 17.72
C PHE A 101 -18.83 -5.58 18.72
N ASP A 102 -18.06 -4.50 18.63
CA ASP A 102 -18.20 -3.33 19.50
C ASP A 102 -19.64 -2.77 19.45
N SER A 103 -20.24 -2.65 18.26
CA SER A 103 -21.62 -2.17 18.09
C SER A 103 -22.71 -3.10 18.67
N ARG A 104 -22.41 -4.39 18.87
CA ARG A 104 -23.36 -5.34 19.51
C ARG A 104 -23.35 -5.18 21.02
N GLY A 105 -22.18 -4.97 21.61
CA GLY A 105 -22.04 -4.67 23.04
C GLY A 105 -22.78 -3.40 23.45
N ASP A 106 -22.76 -2.37 22.60
CA ASP A 106 -23.52 -1.13 22.83
C ASP A 106 -25.05 -1.32 22.78
N SER A 107 -25.54 -2.36 22.09
CA SER A 107 -26.98 -2.63 21.95
C SER A 107 -27.53 -3.51 23.07
N GLU A 108 -26.73 -4.43 23.63
CA GLU A 108 -27.13 -5.27 24.77
C GLU A 108 -27.05 -4.54 26.12
N GLY A 109 -26.31 -3.43 26.19
CA GLY A 109 -26.23 -2.57 27.38
C GLY A 109 -27.36 -1.53 27.52
N SER A 110 -28.27 -1.40 26.54
CA SER A 110 -29.26 -0.31 26.45
C SER A 110 -30.70 -0.73 26.78
N VAL A 111 -30.91 -1.78 27.58
CA VAL A 111 -32.26 -2.22 28.06
C VAL A 111 -32.39 -2.11 29.59
N TYR A 112 -31.52 -1.33 30.24
CA TYR A 112 -31.72 -0.97 31.63
C TYR A 112 -31.47 0.53 31.81
N PHE A 113 -32.52 1.21 32.29
CA PHE A 113 -32.71 2.64 32.60
C PHE A 113 -33.23 3.53 31.46
#